data_AF-A0A7D9LUV5-F1
#
_entry.id   AF-A0A7D9LUV5-F1
#
_cell.length_a   1.000
_cell.length_b   1.000
_cell.length_c   1.000
_cell.angle_alpha   90.00
_cell.angle_beta   90.00
_cell.angle_gamma   90.00
#
_symmetry.space_group_name_H-M   'P 1'
#
loop_
_entity.id
_entity.type
_entity.pdbx_description
1 polymer ?
#
loop_
_entity_poly.entity_id
_entity_poly.type
_entity_poly.pdbx_seq_one_letter_code
_entity_poly.pdbx_strand_id
1 'polypeptide(L)'
;MHRNREIATTADGTPRYRAQYSKKTKRWRPVALLKPKAYSYIPDLLVQIFQTRRSVPGRVDQRIVRSAEDPRNIAANIAIIPRPTVQQLLSEHKSRFTTE
;
A
#
# COMPACT_ATOMS: atom_id res chain seq x y z
N MET A 1 15.69 -9.18 -1.44
CA MET A 1 15.85 -7.98 -2.32
C MET A 1 14.52 -7.26 -2.48
N HIS A 2 14.41 -5.98 -2.12
CA HIS A 2 13.12 -5.25 -2.06
C HIS A 2 13.03 -3.97 -2.91
N ARG A 3 14.16 -3.43 -3.38
CA ARG A 3 14.29 -2.08 -3.95
C ARG A 3 13.95 -2.02 -5.45
N ASN A 4 14.36 -3.01 -6.23
CA ASN A 4 14.22 -3.03 -7.70
C ASN A 4 13.29 -4.16 -8.14
N ARG A 5 12.01 -4.05 -7.76
CA ARG A 5 11.01 -5.05 -8.15
C ARG A 5 10.44 -4.68 -9.50
N GLU A 6 10.30 -5.68 -10.37
CA GLU A 6 9.64 -5.53 -11.66
C GLU A 6 8.17 -5.16 -11.50
N ILE A 7 7.61 -4.56 -12.55
CA ILE A 7 6.19 -4.28 -12.65
C ILE A 7 5.44 -5.62 -12.74
N ALA A 8 4.36 -5.74 -11.98
CA ALA A 8 3.46 -6.88 -12.03
C ALA A 8 2.68 -6.84 -13.34
N THR A 9 2.65 -7.97 -14.02
CA THR A 9 1.91 -8.16 -15.27
C THR A 9 0.66 -9.01 -15.03
N THR A 10 -0.34 -8.85 -15.90
CA THR A 10 -1.48 -9.78 -16.02
C THR A 10 -1.01 -11.08 -16.70
N ALA A 11 -1.84 -12.12 -16.74
CA ALA A 11 -1.55 -13.35 -17.49
C ALA A 11 -1.18 -13.06 -18.96
N ASP A 12 -1.80 -12.03 -19.55
CA ASP A 12 -1.56 -11.58 -20.93
C ASP A 12 -0.28 -10.74 -21.10
N GLY A 13 0.55 -10.61 -20.06
CA GLY A 13 1.77 -9.80 -20.10
C GLY A 13 1.55 -8.28 -19.97
N THR A 14 0.31 -7.80 -19.89
CA THR A 14 0.02 -6.37 -19.76
C THR A 14 0.43 -5.82 -18.38
N PRO A 15 1.14 -4.67 -18.32
CA PRO A 15 1.59 -4.08 -17.06
C PRO A 15 0.41 -3.56 -16.23
N ARG A 16 0.42 -3.85 -14.93
CA ARG A 16 -0.67 -3.47 -14.02
C ARG A 16 -0.39 -2.15 -13.33
N TYR A 17 -1.42 -1.31 -13.24
CA TYR A 17 -1.37 0.00 -12.61
C TYR A 17 -2.50 0.19 -11.60
N ARG A 18 -2.29 1.11 -10.65
CA ARG A 18 -3.34 1.61 -9.74
C ARG A 18 -3.39 3.13 -9.74
N ALA A 19 -4.56 3.68 -9.41
CA ALA A 19 -4.72 5.11 -9.16
C ALA A 19 -4.24 5.44 -7.74
N GLN A 20 -3.33 6.41 -7.61
CA GLN A 20 -2.89 6.94 -6.32
C GLN A 20 -3.24 8.43 -6.23
N TYR A 21 -3.90 8.84 -5.14
CA TYR A 21 -4.14 10.25 -4.86
C TYR A 21 -2.90 10.89 -4.23
N SER A 22 -2.40 11.97 -4.85
CA SER A 22 -1.29 12.76 -4.32
C SER A 22 -1.81 13.85 -3.41
N LYS A 23 -1.46 13.79 -2.11
CA LYS A 23 -1.82 14.85 -1.14
C LYS A 23 -1.22 16.21 -1.48
N LYS A 24 -0.03 16.23 -2.10
CA LYS A 24 0.72 17.46 -2.44
C LYS A 24 0.11 18.18 -3.63
N THR A 25 -0.21 17.45 -4.70
CA THR A 25 -0.75 18.03 -5.94
C THR A 25 -2.27 17.96 -6.03
N LYS A 26 -2.92 17.31 -5.07
CA LYS A 26 -4.37 17.09 -5.00
C LYS A 26 -4.97 16.43 -6.24
N ARG A 27 -4.15 15.65 -6.96
CA ARG A 27 -4.51 14.96 -8.22
C ARG A 27 -4.30 13.46 -8.10
N TRP A 28 -5.08 12.72 -8.87
CA TRP A 28 -4.86 11.29 -9.10
C TRP A 28 -3.71 11.10 -10.10
N ARG A 29 -2.91 10.04 -9.89
CA ARG A 29 -1.85 9.64 -10.81
C ARG A 29 -1.80 8.12 -10.95
N PRO A 30 -1.43 7.57 -12.11
CA PRO A 30 -1.19 6.15 -12.22
C PRO A 30 0.14 5.79 -11.54
N VAL A 31 0.16 4.63 -10.88
CA VAL A 31 1.36 4.07 -10.26
C VAL A 31 1.45 2.60 -10.63
N ALA A 32 2.60 2.19 -11.14
CA ALA A 32 2.86 0.79 -11.48
C ALA A 32 2.75 -0.09 -10.23
N LEU A 33 2.02 -1.19 -10.35
CA LEU A 33 1.99 -2.24 -9.35
C LEU A 33 3.26 -3.06 -9.52
N LEU A 34 4.02 -3.25 -8.45
CA LEU A 34 5.24 -4.06 -8.47
C LEU A 34 4.93 -5.49 -8.03
N LYS A 35 5.73 -6.45 -8.50
CA LYS A 35 5.64 -7.85 -8.06
C LYS A 35 5.68 -7.97 -6.53
N PRO A 36 4.99 -8.95 -5.92
CA PRO A 36 5.01 -9.15 -4.47
C PRO A 36 6.43 -9.23 -3.91
N LYS A 37 6.63 -8.71 -2.69
CA LYS A 37 7.89 -8.90 -1.97
C LYS A 37 7.91 -10.30 -1.39
N ALA A 38 9.03 -11.01 -1.56
CA ALA A 38 9.33 -12.20 -0.78
C ALA A 38 9.98 -11.78 0.54
N TYR A 39 9.46 -12.27 1.66
CA TYR A 39 9.98 -11.98 3.00
C TYR A 39 10.29 -13.29 3.73
N SER A 40 11.49 -13.82 3.49
CA SER A 40 11.92 -15.09 4.08
C SER A 40 12.06 -15.04 5.60
N TYR A 41 12.26 -13.86 6.18
CA TYR A 41 12.46 -13.65 7.62
C TYR A 41 11.16 -13.50 8.43
N ILE A 42 9.98 -13.49 7.78
CA ILE A 42 8.69 -13.38 8.50
C ILE A 42 8.47 -14.52 9.51
N PRO A 43 8.74 -15.80 9.18
CA PRO A 43 8.57 -16.89 10.14
C PRO A 43 9.37 -16.69 11.42
N ASP A 44 10.64 -16.27 11.30
CA ASP A 44 11.50 -16.02 12.46
C ASP A 44 10.98 -14.87 13.32
N LEU A 45 10.50 -13.79 12.68
CA LEU A 45 9.85 -12.68 13.40
C LEU A 45 8.58 -13.14 14.12
N LEU A 46 7.75 -13.98 13.51
CA LEU A 46 6.55 -14.52 14.15
C LEU A 46 6.92 -15.30 15.41
N VAL A 47 7.96 -16.16 15.36
CA VAL A 47 8.46 -16.88 16.53
C VAL A 47 8.85 -15.93 17.65
N GLN A 48 9.62 -14.88 17.33
CA GLN A 48 10.03 -13.87 18.31
C GLN A 48 8.84 -13.13 18.92
N ILE A 49 7.84 -12.77 18.11
CA ILE A 49 6.60 -12.13 18.58
C ILE A 49 5.85 -13.04 19.56
N PHE A 50 5.72 -14.34 19.25
CA PHE A 50 5.05 -15.28 20.15
C PHE A 50 5.80 -15.49 21.46
N GLN A 51 7.13 -15.60 21.41
CA GLN A 51 7.97 -15.68 22.61
C GLN A 51 7.81 -14.43 23.48
N THR A 52 7.84 -13.25 22.87
CA THR A 52 7.67 -11.98 23.57
C THR A 52 6.26 -11.86 24.16
N ARG A 53 5.23 -12.24 23.40
CA ARG A 53 3.84 -12.17 23.90
C ARG A 53 3.62 -13.11 25.08
N ARG A 54 4.26 -14.29 25.08
CA ARG A 54 4.19 -15.27 26.17
C ARG A 54 4.69 -14.69 27.50
N SER A 55 5.66 -13.78 27.48
CA SER A 55 6.16 -13.13 28.70
C SER A 55 5.31 -11.94 29.17
N VAL A 56 4.40 -11.42 28.34
CA VAL A 56 3.55 -10.28 28.71
C VAL A 56 2.27 -10.76 29.40
N PRO A 57 1.95 -10.27 30.62
CA PRO A 57 0.71 -10.63 31.31
C PRO A 57 -0.54 -10.07 30.60
N GLY A 58 -1.70 -10.69 30.85
CA GLY A 58 -2.99 -10.29 30.28
C GLY A 58 -3.39 -11.09 29.04
N ARG A 59 -4.67 -11.00 28.65
CA ARG A 59 -5.26 -11.84 27.60
C ARG A 59 -5.09 -11.27 26.19
N VAL A 60 -5.10 -12.12 25.18
CA VAL A 60 -4.96 -11.71 23.76
C VAL A 60 -6.23 -11.01 23.25
N ASP A 61 -7.38 -11.37 23.80
CA ASP A 61 -8.71 -10.84 23.46
C ASP A 61 -9.07 -9.55 24.19
N GLN A 62 -8.14 -8.95 24.94
CA GLN A 62 -8.41 -7.73 25.69
C GLN A 62 -8.76 -6.57 24.75
N ARG A 63 -9.98 -6.05 24.88
CA ARG A 63 -10.44 -4.90 24.10
C ARG A 63 -9.72 -3.64 24.55
N ILE A 64 -8.96 -3.03 23.64
CA ILE A 64 -8.32 -1.74 23.86
C ILE A 64 -9.31 -0.64 23.46
N VAL A 65 -9.68 0.23 24.40
CA VAL A 65 -10.49 1.42 24.12
C VAL A 65 -9.63 2.41 23.34
N ARG A 66 -10.08 2.83 22.17
CA ARG A 66 -9.41 3.85 21.36
C ARG A 66 -9.78 5.23 21.87
N SER A 67 -8.85 6.17 21.77
CA SER A 67 -9.13 7.59 22.04
C SER A 67 -10.18 8.12 21.04
N ALA A 68 -10.97 9.10 21.48
CA ALA A 68 -11.87 9.84 20.59
C ALA A 68 -11.10 10.52 19.45
N GLU A 69 -9.87 10.95 19.71
CA GLU A 69 -8.96 11.60 18.76
C GLU A 69 -8.12 10.62 17.91
N ASP A 70 -8.42 9.31 17.93
CA ASP A 70 -7.69 8.35 17.10
C ASP A 70 -7.80 8.75 15.61
N PRO A 71 -6.68 8.92 14.89
CA PRO A 71 -6.69 9.34 13.48
C PRO A 71 -7.46 8.38 12.56
N ARG A 72 -7.73 7.15 13.00
CA ARG A 72 -8.61 6.20 12.30
C ARG A 72 -10.08 6.59 12.32
N ASN A 73 -10.48 7.49 13.22
CA ASN A 73 -11.83 8.06 13.29
C ASN A 73 -12.03 9.19 12.27
N ILE A 74 -10.96 9.67 11.63
CA ILE A 74 -11.04 10.66 10.54
C ILE A 74 -11.63 10.00 9.29
N ALA A 75 -12.34 10.78 8.47
CA ALA A 75 -13.01 10.35 7.24
C ALA A 75 -12.20 9.31 6.43
N ALA A 76 -12.90 8.26 5.98
CA ALA A 76 -12.31 7.10 5.31
C ALA A 76 -11.52 7.42 4.03
N ASN A 77 -11.81 8.56 3.38
CA ASN A 77 -11.15 8.98 2.16
C ASN A 77 -10.63 10.43 2.26
N ILE A 78 -9.35 10.60 1.95
CA ILE A 78 -8.64 11.88 1.93
C ILE A 78 -8.76 12.62 0.58
N ALA A 79 -9.29 11.94 -0.45
CA ALA A 79 -9.38 12.50 -1.80
C ALA A 79 -10.55 13.47 -1.90
N ILE A 80 -10.24 14.68 -2.36
CA ILE A 80 -11.23 15.77 -2.55
C ILE A 80 -12.01 15.57 -3.86
N ILE A 81 -11.37 14.93 -4.84
CA ILE A 81 -11.93 14.65 -6.17
C ILE A 81 -12.24 13.15 -6.32
N PRO A 82 -13.32 12.79 -7.03
CA PRO A 82 -13.68 11.40 -7.27
C PRO A 82 -12.55 10.67 -7.99
N ARG A 83 -12.47 9.35 -7.77
CA ARG A 83 -11.43 8.51 -8.35
C ARG A 83 -11.75 8.25 -9.84
N PRO A 84 -10.89 8.67 -10.79
CA PRO A 84 -11.04 8.35 -12.19
C PRO A 84 -10.59 6.91 -12.48
N THR A 85 -10.91 6.41 -13.68
CA THR A 85 -10.51 5.09 -14.14
C THR A 85 -9.01 5.07 -14.42
N VAL A 86 -8.35 3.91 -14.18
CA VAL A 86 -6.90 3.78 -14.38
C VAL A 86 -6.49 4.02 -15.85
N GLN A 87 -7.33 3.62 -16.81
CA GLN A 87 -7.10 3.85 -18.24
C GLN A 87 -7.04 5.34 -18.58
N GLN A 88 -7.97 6.15 -18.04
CA GLN A 88 -7.98 7.61 -18.22
C GLN A 88 -6.71 8.24 -17.65
N LEU A 89 -6.27 7.78 -16.47
CA LEU A 89 -5.03 8.25 -15.86
C LEU A 89 -3.80 7.90 -16.68
N LEU A 90 -3.78 6.73 -17.33
CA LEU A 90 -2.66 6.30 -18.16
C LEU A 90 -2.59 7.10 -19.46
N SER A 91 -3.73 7.38 -20.11
CA SER A 91 -3.76 8.22 -21.33
C SER A 91 -3.28 9.65 -21.08
N GLU A 92 -3.58 10.20 -19.90
CA GLU A 92 -3.17 11.57 -19.53
C GLU A 92 -1.73 11.65 -18.99
N HIS A 93 -1.14 10.52 -18.60
CA HIS A 93 0.13 10.51 -17.89
C HIS A 93 1.33 10.75 -18.81
N LYS A 94 1.97 11.91 -18.64
CA LYS A 94 3.21 12.28 -19.33
C LYS A 94 4.42 11.94 -18.44
N SER A 95 5.24 10.98 -18.86
CA SER A 95 6.53 10.70 -18.23
C SER A 95 7.51 11.85 -18.51
N ARG A 96 8.36 12.18 -17.54
CA ARG A 96 9.48 13.11 -17.74
C ARG A 96 10.71 12.44 -18.35
N PHE A 97 10.74 11.11 -18.37
CA PHE A 97 11.80 10.32 -18.96
C PHE A 97 11.34 9.85 -20.34
N THR A 98 12.01 10.32 -21.37
CA THR A 98 11.93 9.81 -22.74
C THR A 98 12.65 8.46 -22.77
N THR A 99 11.99 7.43 -23.28
CA THR A 99 12.65 6.19 -23.65
C THR A 99 13.30 6.43 -25.01
N GLU A 100 14.60 6.73 -25.02
CA GLU A 100 15.44 6.68 -26.22
C GLU A 100 15.78 5.23 -26.59
#